data_AF-A0A928SZP1-F1
#
_entry.id   AF-A0A928SZP1-F1
#
_cell.length_a   1.000
_cell.length_b   1.000
_cell.length_c   1.000
_cell.angle_alpha   90.00
_cell.angle_beta   90.00
_cell.angle_gamma   90.00
#
_symmetry.space_group_name_H-M   'P 1'
#
loop_
_entity.id
_entity.type
_entity.pdbx_description
1 polymer ?
#
loop_
_entity_poly.entity_id
_entity_poly.type
_entity_poly.pdbx_seq_one_letter_code
_entity_poly.pdbx_strand_id
1 'polypeptide(L)'
;MTSPDEPKPEPPAKPEEAESSTGRRVLIAVGAAVVALGAAYGTGRYQGKLTTDAAEKQASEREAEKKRATAEFDAQRDRAIRLEARRRLHLALLALEERNFGLAEGHLAKASALLGRAKGDAALERLAGEIGGTKLGATDDLGATRKKLLDWVQAFDAAMPLPE
;
A
#
# COMPACT_ATOMS: atom_id res chain seq x y z
N MET A 1 -76.09 26.06 90.07
CA MET A 1 -76.11 26.78 88.78
C MET A 1 -74.84 27.61 88.67
N THR A 2 -73.82 27.32 87.86
CA THR A 2 -73.37 26.15 87.09
C THR A 2 -72.00 26.63 86.60
N SER A 3 -70.92 26.08 87.15
CA SER A 3 -69.57 26.23 86.58
C SER A 3 -69.48 25.37 85.32
N PRO A 4 -68.90 25.88 84.23
CA PRO A 4 -68.34 25.06 83.16
C PRO A 4 -66.82 25.30 83.09
N ASP A 5 -65.98 24.30 83.29
CA ASP A 5 -65.64 23.15 82.45
C ASP A 5 -64.22 23.39 81.88
N GLU A 6 -63.28 22.52 82.24
CA GLU A 6 -61.92 22.51 81.70
C GLU A 6 -61.93 22.15 80.21
N PRO A 7 -60.85 22.52 79.48
CA PRO A 7 -60.17 21.44 78.78
C PRO A 7 -58.64 21.52 78.90
N LYS A 8 -58.05 20.37 79.22
CA LYS A 8 -56.64 20.04 79.07
C LYS A 8 -56.31 19.81 77.58
N PRO A 9 -55.15 20.30 77.09
CA PRO A 9 -54.40 19.51 76.12
C PRO A 9 -52.90 19.39 76.45
N GLU A 10 -52.37 18.23 76.09
CA GLU A 10 -50.97 17.77 76.15
C GLU A 10 -50.07 18.44 75.08
N PRO A 11 -48.73 18.25 75.14
CA PRO A 11 -47.71 19.23 74.76
C PRO A 11 -47.28 19.13 73.28
N PRO A 12 -46.45 20.07 72.78
CA PRO A 12 -45.55 19.75 71.68
C PRO A 12 -44.07 19.93 72.04
N ALA A 13 -43.38 18.79 71.96
CA ALA A 13 -42.04 18.54 71.45
C ALA A 13 -41.09 19.75 71.25
N LYS A 14 -39.89 19.61 71.84
CA LYS A 14 -38.69 20.27 71.33
C LYS A 14 -38.59 20.02 69.81
N PRO A 15 -38.40 21.05 68.97
CA PRO A 15 -37.90 20.82 67.63
C PRO A 15 -36.48 20.24 67.78
N GLU A 16 -36.36 18.95 67.48
CA GLU A 16 -35.09 18.35 67.08
C GLU A 16 -34.46 19.22 66.00
N GLU A 17 -33.16 19.47 66.15
CA GLU A 17 -32.30 20.12 65.17
C GLU A 17 -32.40 19.37 63.84
N ALA A 18 -33.30 19.81 62.97
CA ALA A 18 -33.36 19.38 61.58
C ALA A 18 -32.31 20.15 60.77
N GLU A 19 -31.05 20.10 61.18
CA GLU A 19 -29.94 20.56 60.36
C GLU A 19 -29.29 19.37 59.62
N SER A 20 -29.09 19.58 58.31
CA SER A 20 -28.22 18.81 57.40
C SER A 20 -28.83 17.89 56.33
N SER A 21 -30.12 18.01 55.97
CA SER A 21 -30.61 17.31 54.76
C SER A 21 -30.06 17.90 53.44
N THR A 22 -29.76 19.20 53.42
CA THR A 22 -29.37 19.91 52.20
C THR A 22 -27.90 19.67 51.84
N GLY A 23 -26.99 19.71 52.83
CA GLY A 23 -25.57 19.44 52.63
C GLY A 23 -25.30 18.00 52.16
N ARG A 24 -26.01 17.02 52.72
CA ARG A 24 -25.92 15.62 52.30
C ARG A 24 -26.41 15.40 50.86
N ARG A 25 -27.49 16.09 50.46
CA ARG A 25 -28.01 16.03 49.07
C ARG A 25 -27.06 16.67 48.07
N VAL A 26 -26.42 17.79 48.42
CA VAL A 26 -25.40 18.44 47.58
C VAL A 26 -24.18 17.54 47.40
N LEU A 27 -23.69 16.91 48.47
CA LEU A 27 -22.56 15.98 48.38
C LEU A 27 -22.86 14.76 47.50
N ILE A 28 -24.07 14.19 47.61
CA ILE A 28 -24.51 13.08 46.75
C ILE A 28 -24.61 13.53 45.28
N ALA A 29 -25.17 14.70 45.02
CA ALA A 29 -25.28 15.25 43.67
C ALA A 29 -23.92 15.50 43.01
N VAL A 30 -22.97 16.07 43.76
CA VAL A 30 -21.59 16.29 43.28
C VAL A 30 -20.88 14.95 43.05
N GLY A 31 -21.00 14.00 43.97
CA GLY A 31 -20.43 12.65 43.80
C GLY A 31 -20.97 11.94 42.56
N ALA A 32 -22.29 12.00 42.33
CA ALA A 32 -22.92 11.44 41.14
C ALA A 32 -22.45 12.13 39.84
N ALA A 33 -22.29 13.46 39.86
CA ALA A 33 -21.79 14.21 38.70
C ALA A 33 -20.34 13.83 38.35
N VAL A 34 -19.47 13.66 39.35
CA VAL A 34 -18.07 13.23 39.13
C VAL A 34 -18.01 11.81 38.56
N VAL A 35 -18.82 10.88 39.08
CA VAL A 35 -18.90 9.51 38.56
C VAL A 35 -19.44 9.51 37.12
N ALA A 36 -20.48 10.30 36.82
CA ALA A 36 -21.03 10.41 35.48
C ALA A 36 -20.01 10.98 34.47
N LEU A 37 -19.26 12.01 34.86
CA LEU A 37 -18.19 12.58 34.04
C LEU A 37 -17.04 11.58 33.82
N GLY A 38 -16.63 10.84 34.85
CA GLY A 38 -15.62 9.80 34.74
C GLY A 38 -16.04 8.66 33.81
N ALA A 39 -17.29 8.21 33.92
CA ALA A 39 -17.87 7.18 33.05
C ALA A 39 -17.96 7.66 31.59
N ALA A 40 -18.41 8.90 31.34
CA ALA A 40 -18.50 9.48 30.01
C ALA A 40 -17.12 9.65 29.34
N TYR A 41 -16.09 10.04 30.10
CA TYR A 41 -14.73 10.15 29.58
C TYR A 41 -14.13 8.77 29.23
N GLY A 42 -14.35 7.78 30.10
CA GLY A 42 -13.88 6.41 29.88
C GLY A 42 -14.52 5.75 28.65
N THR A 43 -15.83 5.88 28.48
CA THR A 43 -16.55 5.30 27.33
C THR A 43 -16.16 5.97 26.01
N GLY A 44 -16.01 7.31 25.99
CA GLY A 44 -15.57 8.04 24.79
C GLY A 44 -14.16 7.66 24.33
N ARG A 45 -13.22 7.49 25.28
CA ARG A 45 -11.86 7.02 24.97
C ARG A 45 -11.82 5.58 24.46
N TYR A 46 -12.66 4.71 25.02
CA TYR A 46 -12.72 3.31 24.60
C TYR A 46 -13.29 3.16 23.19
N GLN A 47 -14.39 3.86 22.87
CA GLN A 47 -14.95 3.88 21.52
C GLN A 47 -13.99 4.51 20.50
N GLY A 48 -13.30 5.58 20.89
CA GLY A 48 -12.28 6.22 20.05
C GLY A 48 -11.11 5.29 19.71
N LYS A 49 -10.60 4.51 20.67
CA LYS A 49 -9.54 3.53 20.42
C LYS A 49 -9.98 2.44 19.44
N LEU A 50 -11.20 1.92 19.60
CA LEU A 50 -11.71 0.87 18.71
C LEU A 50 -11.89 1.38 17.27
N THR A 51 -12.34 2.62 17.08
CA THR A 51 -12.49 3.21 15.74
C THR A 51 -11.15 3.56 15.11
N THR A 52 -10.18 4.06 15.88
CA THR A 52 -8.82 4.33 15.38
C THR A 52 -8.11 3.03 15.02
N ASP A 53 -8.15 2.00 15.88
CA ASP A 53 -7.50 0.72 15.62
C ASP A 53 -8.09 0.04 14.37
N ALA A 54 -9.42 0.13 14.18
CA ALA A 54 -10.07 -0.38 12.98
C ALA A 54 -9.69 0.42 11.73
N ALA A 55 -9.61 1.74 11.83
CA ALA A 55 -9.20 2.61 10.73
C ALA A 55 -7.72 2.40 10.34
N GLU A 56 -6.83 2.24 11.32
CA GLU A 56 -5.41 1.95 11.10
C GLU A 56 -5.22 0.59 10.44
N LYS A 57 -5.94 -0.45 10.89
CA LYS A 57 -5.92 -1.76 10.24
C LYS A 57 -6.37 -1.66 8.79
N GLN A 58 -7.51 -1.02 8.52
CA GLN A 58 -8.00 -0.84 7.15
C GLN A 58 -7.03 -0.01 6.28
N ALA A 59 -6.38 1.01 6.85
CA ALA A 59 -5.38 1.80 6.13
C ALA A 59 -4.17 0.92 5.77
N SER A 60 -3.66 0.14 6.72
CA SER A 60 -2.53 -0.77 6.49
C SER A 60 -2.85 -1.86 5.47
N GLU A 61 -4.06 -2.42 5.49
CA GLU A 61 -4.54 -3.41 4.52
C GLU A 61 -4.61 -2.80 3.12
N ARG A 62 -5.21 -1.61 2.98
CA ARG A 62 -5.27 -0.89 1.69
C ARG A 62 -3.89 -0.52 1.17
N GLU A 63 -2.96 -0.15 2.04
CA GLU A 63 -1.58 0.10 1.63
C GLU A 63 -0.87 -1.17 1.16
N ALA A 64 -1.08 -2.29 1.86
CA ALA A 64 -0.53 -3.58 1.44
C ALA A 64 -1.12 -4.03 0.10
N GLU A 65 -2.43 -3.89 -0.11
CA GLU A 65 -3.11 -4.17 -1.38
C GLU A 65 -2.57 -3.29 -2.51
N LYS A 66 -2.42 -1.98 -2.28
CA LYS A 66 -1.83 -1.06 -3.28
C LYS A 66 -0.40 -1.46 -3.63
N LYS A 67 0.42 -1.83 -2.65
CA LYS A 67 1.79 -2.30 -2.88
C LYS A 67 1.81 -3.61 -3.69
N ARG A 68 0.90 -4.53 -3.42
CA ARG A 68 0.77 -5.78 -4.21
C ARG A 68 0.33 -5.49 -5.64
N ALA A 69 -0.72 -4.70 -5.83
CA ALA A 69 -1.23 -4.34 -7.15
C ALA A 69 -0.19 -3.60 -8.00
N THR A 70 0.57 -2.69 -7.38
CA THR A 70 1.67 -1.99 -8.07
C THR A 70 2.81 -2.93 -8.44
N ALA A 71 3.23 -3.83 -7.53
CA ALA A 71 4.23 -4.84 -7.81
C ALA A 71 3.81 -5.80 -8.94
N GLU A 72 2.55 -6.23 -8.95
CA GLU A 72 1.99 -7.07 -10.04
C GLU A 72 1.97 -6.32 -11.37
N PHE A 73 1.54 -5.06 -11.37
CA PHE A 73 1.54 -4.22 -12.56
C PHE A 73 2.96 -4.05 -13.12
N ASP A 74 3.93 -3.74 -12.27
CA ASP A 74 5.32 -3.59 -12.66
C ASP A 74 5.90 -4.90 -13.19
N ALA A 75 5.60 -6.05 -12.58
CA ALA A 75 6.02 -7.35 -13.07
C ALA A 75 5.45 -7.67 -14.47
N GLN A 76 4.16 -7.35 -14.72
CA GLN A 76 3.56 -7.54 -16.04
C GLN A 76 4.14 -6.58 -17.08
N ARG A 77 4.40 -5.34 -16.69
CA ARG A 77 5.05 -4.34 -17.53
C ARG A 77 6.45 -4.78 -17.94
N ASP A 78 7.24 -5.29 -16.99
CA ASP A 78 8.59 -5.80 -17.25
C ASP A 78 8.54 -7.01 -18.18
N ARG A 79 7.58 -7.92 -17.98
CA ARG A 79 7.36 -9.05 -18.88
C ARG A 79 7.05 -8.59 -20.30
N ALA A 80 6.19 -7.59 -20.47
CA ALA A 80 5.86 -7.03 -21.78
C ALA A 80 7.07 -6.38 -22.46
N ILE A 81 7.88 -5.63 -21.71
CA ILE A 81 9.13 -5.02 -22.20
C ILE A 81 10.09 -6.09 -22.72
N ARG A 82 10.27 -7.17 -21.97
CA ARG A 82 11.15 -8.28 -22.36
C ARG A 82 10.64 -9.01 -23.61
N LEU A 83 9.35 -9.28 -23.71
CA LEU A 83 8.75 -9.87 -24.92
C LEU A 83 8.92 -8.99 -26.16
N GLU A 84 8.75 -7.67 -26.01
CA GLU A 84 8.98 -6.73 -27.11
C GLU A 84 10.47 -6.67 -27.49
N ALA A 85 11.40 -6.73 -26.53
CA ALA A 85 12.84 -6.81 -26.82
C ALA A 85 13.18 -8.05 -27.65
N ARG A 86 12.63 -9.22 -27.27
CA ARG A 86 12.76 -10.47 -28.03
C ARG A 86 12.24 -10.33 -29.45
N ARG A 87 11.05 -9.76 -29.61
CA ARG A 87 10.45 -9.50 -30.93
C ARG A 87 11.37 -8.62 -31.77
N ARG A 88 11.96 -7.56 -31.19
CA ARG A 88 12.89 -6.67 -31.90
C ARG A 88 14.16 -7.38 -32.36
N LEU A 89 14.72 -8.28 -31.54
CA LEU A 89 15.86 -9.11 -31.95
C LEU A 89 15.52 -10.01 -33.14
N HIS A 90 14.35 -10.66 -33.14
CA HIS A 90 13.91 -11.45 -34.28
C HIS A 90 13.67 -10.60 -35.54
N LEU A 91 13.07 -9.42 -35.40
CA LEU A 91 12.90 -8.50 -36.54
C LEU A 91 14.24 -8.00 -37.08
N ALA A 92 15.24 -7.79 -36.22
CA ALA A 92 16.59 -7.47 -36.66
C ALA A 92 17.20 -8.60 -37.48
N LEU A 93 16.99 -9.86 -37.08
CA LEU A 93 17.45 -11.04 -37.83
C LEU A 93 16.79 -11.13 -39.20
N LEU A 94 15.47 -10.93 -39.29
CA LEU A 94 14.74 -10.93 -40.57
C LEU A 94 15.22 -9.79 -41.49
N ALA A 95 15.35 -8.58 -40.96
CA ALA A 95 15.86 -7.45 -41.72
C ALA A 95 17.30 -7.67 -42.21
N LEU A 96 18.14 -8.35 -41.41
CA LEU A 96 19.48 -8.76 -41.81
C LEU A 96 19.47 -9.78 -42.95
N GLU A 97 18.58 -10.77 -42.90
CA GLU A 97 18.39 -11.77 -43.98
C GLU A 97 17.92 -11.11 -45.29
N GLU A 98 17.12 -10.05 -45.20
CA GLU A 98 16.70 -9.20 -46.32
C GLU A 98 17.78 -8.21 -46.78
N ARG A 99 18.97 -8.21 -46.17
CA ARG A 99 20.07 -7.26 -46.41
C ARG A 99 19.68 -5.79 -46.18
N ASN A 100 18.70 -5.54 -45.31
CA ASN A 100 18.28 -4.21 -44.89
C ASN A 100 18.97 -3.80 -43.59
N PHE A 101 20.26 -3.44 -43.69
CA PHE A 101 21.11 -3.15 -42.53
C PHE A 101 20.60 -1.98 -41.69
N GLY A 102 20.09 -0.91 -42.31
CA GLY A 102 19.56 0.24 -41.57
C GLY A 102 18.32 -0.11 -40.74
N LEU A 103 17.44 -0.97 -41.27
CA LEU A 103 16.28 -1.46 -40.50
C LEU A 103 16.71 -2.41 -39.38
N ALA A 104 17.67 -3.30 -39.65
CA ALA A 104 18.24 -4.20 -38.65
C ALA A 104 18.87 -3.43 -37.49
N GLU A 105 19.71 -2.41 -37.77
CA GLU A 105 20.27 -1.52 -36.75
C GLU A 105 19.18 -0.79 -35.95
N GLY A 106 18.14 -0.29 -36.62
CA GLY A 106 17.00 0.34 -35.96
C GLY A 106 16.26 -0.61 -35.01
N HIS A 107 16.19 -1.90 -35.33
CA HIS A 107 15.65 -2.91 -34.45
C HIS A 107 16.58 -3.25 -33.28
N LEU A 108 17.88 -3.38 -33.52
CA LEU A 108 18.88 -3.61 -32.47
C LEU A 108 18.94 -2.46 -31.46
N ALA A 109 18.92 -1.21 -31.93
CA ALA A 109 18.91 -0.03 -31.06
C ALA A 109 17.67 -0.02 -30.14
N LYS A 110 16.49 -0.36 -30.69
CA LYS A 110 15.25 -0.48 -29.90
C LYS A 110 15.33 -1.65 -28.91
N ALA A 111 15.87 -2.79 -29.31
CA ALA A 111 16.08 -3.92 -28.41
C ALA A 111 17.00 -3.53 -27.24
N SER A 112 18.17 -2.95 -27.53
CA SER A 112 19.10 -2.45 -26.51
C SER A 112 18.44 -1.46 -25.54
N ALA A 113 17.66 -0.49 -26.06
CA ALA A 113 16.95 0.47 -25.22
C ALA A 113 15.87 -0.17 -24.32
N LEU A 114 15.20 -1.23 -24.78
CA LEU A 114 14.24 -1.99 -23.97
C LEU A 114 14.96 -2.82 -22.89
N LEU A 115 16.06 -3.48 -23.25
CA LEU A 115 16.87 -4.27 -22.31
C LEU A 115 17.48 -3.39 -21.21
N GLY A 116 17.94 -2.19 -21.55
CA GLY A 116 18.46 -1.23 -20.57
C GLY A 116 17.41 -0.69 -19.58
N ARG A 117 16.11 -0.93 -19.81
CA ARG A 117 15.04 -0.62 -18.84
C ARG A 117 14.83 -1.74 -17.82
N ALA A 118 15.23 -2.97 -18.13
CA ALA A 118 15.15 -4.11 -17.22
C ALA A 118 16.29 -4.06 -16.20
N LYS A 119 16.16 -3.16 -15.21
CA LYS A 119 17.17 -2.95 -14.17
C LYS A 119 17.30 -4.18 -13.27
N GLY A 120 18.51 -4.44 -12.80
CA GLY A 120 18.78 -5.47 -11.78
C GLY A 120 19.13 -6.85 -12.34
N ASP A 121 19.20 -6.99 -13.66
CA ASP A 121 19.73 -8.18 -14.33
C ASP A 121 21.02 -7.82 -15.08
N ALA A 122 22.17 -8.15 -14.46
CA ALA A 122 23.48 -7.83 -15.01
C ALA A 122 23.74 -8.50 -16.38
N ALA A 123 23.12 -9.66 -16.65
CA ALA A 123 23.26 -10.33 -17.94
C ALA A 123 22.52 -9.56 -19.03
N LEU A 124 21.30 -9.09 -18.75
CA LEU A 124 20.53 -8.26 -19.68
C LEU A 124 21.16 -6.88 -19.89
N GLU A 125 21.72 -6.27 -18.85
CA GLU A 125 22.43 -4.99 -18.96
C GLU A 125 23.68 -5.10 -19.84
N ARG A 126 24.47 -6.17 -19.65
CA ARG A 126 25.61 -6.46 -20.52
C ARG A 126 25.17 -6.68 -21.96
N LEU A 127 24.13 -7.49 -22.17
CA LEU A 127 23.58 -7.76 -23.49
C LEU A 127 23.09 -6.48 -24.18
N ALA A 128 22.43 -5.58 -23.43
CA ALA A 128 22.01 -4.27 -23.92
C ALA A 128 23.19 -3.44 -24.42
N GLY A 129 24.30 -3.44 -23.68
CA GLY A 129 25.54 -2.75 -24.07
C GLY A 129 26.18 -3.35 -25.33
N GLU A 130 26.28 -4.68 -25.41
CA GLU A 130 26.84 -5.38 -26.58
C GLU A 130 26.01 -5.14 -27.86
N ILE A 131 24.68 -5.19 -27.74
CA ILE A 131 23.76 -4.90 -28.86
C ILE A 131 23.85 -3.42 -29.25
N GLY A 132 23.76 -2.51 -28.27
CA GLY A 132 23.74 -1.07 -28.51
C GLY A 132 25.05 -0.51 -29.08
N GLY A 133 26.17 -1.17 -28.81
CA GLY A 133 27.48 -0.82 -29.37
C GLY A 133 27.76 -1.39 -30.77
N THR A 134 26.89 -2.26 -31.29
CA THR A 134 27.12 -2.91 -32.59
C THR A 134 26.60 -2.03 -33.74
N LYS A 135 27.47 -1.83 -34.74
CA LYS A 135 27.10 -1.26 -36.04
C LYS A 135 27.15 -2.36 -37.09
N LEU A 136 26.22 -2.32 -38.05
CA LEU A 136 26.12 -3.28 -39.15
C LEU A 136 26.55 -2.58 -40.44
N GLY A 137 27.70 -2.99 -40.98
CA GLY A 137 28.20 -2.54 -42.27
C GLY A 137 27.77 -3.47 -43.40
N ALA A 138 27.55 -2.91 -44.59
CA ALA A 138 27.26 -3.70 -45.79
C ALA A 138 28.44 -4.59 -46.24
N THR A 139 29.66 -4.28 -45.78
CA THR A 139 30.89 -5.04 -46.05
C THR A 139 31.18 -6.14 -45.02
N ASP A 140 30.35 -6.26 -43.99
CA ASP A 140 30.57 -7.24 -42.93
C ASP A 140 30.29 -8.65 -43.42
N ASP A 141 30.96 -9.64 -42.81
CA ASP A 141 30.62 -11.05 -43.01
C ASP A 141 29.21 -11.32 -42.45
N LEU A 142 28.25 -11.44 -43.36
CA LEU A 142 26.84 -11.70 -43.04
C LEU A 142 26.65 -12.97 -42.21
N GLY A 143 27.46 -14.01 -42.46
CA GLY A 143 27.41 -15.26 -41.71
C GLY A 143 27.83 -15.07 -40.26
N ALA A 144 28.93 -14.34 -40.04
CA ALA A 144 29.41 -13.99 -38.71
C ALA A 144 28.39 -13.10 -37.95
N THR A 145 27.85 -12.09 -38.62
CA THR A 145 26.84 -11.19 -38.04
C THR A 145 25.55 -11.95 -37.67
N ARG A 146 25.05 -12.82 -38.55
CA ARG A 146 23.87 -13.66 -38.27
C ARG A 146 24.10 -14.55 -37.06
N LYS A 147 25.26 -15.20 -36.99
CA LYS A 147 25.63 -16.05 -35.84
C LYS A 147 25.63 -15.23 -34.55
N LYS A 148 26.26 -14.05 -34.55
CA LYS A 148 26.28 -13.15 -33.39
C LYS A 148 24.86 -12.76 -32.92
N LEU A 149 23.96 -12.46 -33.84
CA LEU A 149 22.56 -12.16 -33.50
C LEU A 149 21.84 -13.37 -32.88
N LEU A 150 22.07 -14.57 -33.40
CA LEU A 150 21.52 -15.81 -32.83
C LEU A 150 22.07 -16.07 -31.42
N ASP A 151 23.36 -15.85 -31.20
CA ASP A 151 23.99 -15.99 -29.89
C ASP A 151 23.37 -15.01 -28.88
N TRP A 152 23.07 -13.78 -29.29
CA TRP A 152 22.35 -12.82 -28.45
C TRP A 152 20.92 -13.22 -28.13
N VAL A 153 20.19 -13.79 -29.09
CA VAL A 153 18.82 -14.31 -28.85
C VAL A 153 18.87 -15.46 -27.85
N GLN A 154 19.84 -16.36 -27.98
CA GLN A 154 20.03 -17.47 -27.02
C GLN A 154 20.41 -16.95 -25.63
N ALA A 155 21.33 -15.99 -25.54
CA ALA A 155 21.72 -15.37 -24.27
C ALA A 155 20.53 -14.65 -23.61
N PHE A 156 19.71 -13.95 -24.41
CA PHE A 156 18.48 -13.32 -23.94
C PHE A 156 17.48 -14.35 -23.37
N ASP A 157 17.24 -15.43 -24.11
CA ASP A 157 16.31 -16.49 -23.70
C ASP A 157 16.82 -17.21 -22.44
N ALA A 158 18.14 -17.41 -22.30
CA ALA A 158 18.75 -17.98 -21.10
C ALA A 158 18.62 -17.07 -19.86
N ALA A 159 18.63 -15.75 -20.04
CA ALA A 159 18.42 -14.78 -18.96
C ALA A 159 16.92 -14.61 -18.60
N MET A 160 16.02 -15.22 -19.37
CA MET A 160 14.58 -15.16 -19.19
C MET A 160 14.05 -16.51 -18.70
N PRO A 161 14.05 -16.79 -17.39
CA PRO A 161 13.40 -18.01 -16.89
C PRO A 161 11.93 -17.96 -17.28
N LEU A 162 11.50 -18.96 -18.05
CA LEU A 162 10.08 -19.14 -18.34
C LEU A 162 9.39 -19.41 -17.00
N PRO A 163 8.27 -18.73 -16.69
CA PRO A 163 7.45 -19.15 -15.56
C PRO A 163 6.95 -20.57 -15.86
N GLU A 164 7.25 -21.51 -14.95
CA GLU A 164 6.70 -22.88 -14.99
C GLU A 164 5.17 -22.89 -14.97
#